data_AF-A0A2E9KXI3-F1
#
_entry.id   AF-A0A2E9KXI3-F1
#
_cell.length_a   1.000
_cell.length_b   1.000
_cell.length_c   1.000
_cell.angle_alpha   90.00
_cell.angle_beta   90.00
_cell.angle_gamma   90.00
#
_symmetry.space_group_name_H-M   'P 1'
#
loop_
_entity.id
_entity.type
_entity.pdbx_description
1 polymer ?
#
loop_
_entity_poly.entity_id
_entity_poly.type
_entity_poly.pdbx_seq_one_letter_code
_entity_poly.pdbx_strand_id
1 'polypeptide(L)'
;MNKKKINNKLKRHPKIVKNIYFLRDKKIISRNYSRFKKKYNIHSLIAFHPFDFKQIKKNMKKLTHFNIQYTDHRSGKNYILVKIKKAGYFNNNIFKPSIYCMRKFFLTKCISVTNNINCKNLRPKNFKNSITNIKNVYTLKKAIIRRYKKSLAHLSDLEKLSMGVAITELKIIKIL
;
A
#
# COMPACT_ATOMS: atom_id res chain seq x y z
N MET A 1 17.23 29.62 12.30
CA MET A 1 16.68 28.57 13.21
C MET A 1 16.51 27.24 12.49
N ASN A 2 17.49 26.34 12.62
CA ASN A 2 17.38 24.97 12.11
C ASN A 2 16.49 24.14 13.04
N LYS A 3 15.19 24.08 12.76
CA LYS A 3 14.33 23.04 13.37
C LYS A 3 14.84 21.69 12.87
N LYS A 4 15.54 20.93 13.73
CA LYS A 4 15.73 19.49 13.56
C LYS A 4 14.36 18.90 13.25
N LYS A 5 14.10 18.57 11.97
CA LYS A 5 12.92 17.80 11.59
C LYS A 5 13.10 16.43 12.21
N ILE A 6 12.55 16.25 13.41
CA ILE A 6 12.30 14.92 13.95
C ILE A 6 11.39 14.26 12.91
N ASN A 7 11.98 13.40 12.08
CA ASN A 7 11.33 12.79 10.95
C ASN A 7 10.47 11.63 11.50
N ASN A 8 9.44 11.99 12.29
CA ASN A 8 8.56 11.02 12.91
C ASN A 8 7.85 10.26 11.79
N LYS A 9 8.07 8.95 11.79
CA LYS A 9 7.40 8.02 10.89
C LYS A 9 5.89 8.17 11.07
N LEU A 10 5.18 8.46 9.98
CA LEU A 10 3.74 8.58 9.95
C LEU A 10 3.12 7.29 10.48
N LYS A 11 2.34 7.43 11.55
CA LYS A 11 1.51 6.36 12.09
C LYS A 11 0.31 6.17 11.16
N ARG A 12 0.41 5.24 10.21
CA ARG A 12 -0.70 4.91 9.28
C ARG A 12 -1.73 3.96 9.90
N HIS A 13 -1.29 3.16 10.86
CA HIS A 13 -2.12 2.19 11.56
C HIS A 13 -1.72 2.16 13.03
N PRO A 14 -2.65 2.34 13.97
CA PRO A 14 -2.31 2.49 15.38
C PRO A 14 -2.13 1.18 16.13
N LYS A 15 -2.54 0.04 15.57
CA LYS A 15 -2.60 -1.24 16.27
C LYS A 15 -2.13 -2.40 15.37
N ILE A 16 -1.49 -3.39 15.97
CA ILE A 16 -1.26 -4.70 15.34
C ILE A 16 -2.62 -5.40 15.25
N VAL A 17 -3.08 -5.69 14.03
CA VAL A 17 -4.39 -6.32 13.83
C VAL A 17 -4.23 -7.84 13.94
N LYS A 18 -4.84 -8.47 14.95
CA LYS A 18 -4.84 -9.93 15.15
C LYS A 18 -5.50 -10.66 13.98
N ASN A 19 -6.55 -10.07 13.43
CA ASN A 19 -7.35 -10.63 12.37
C ASN A 19 -7.30 -9.79 11.10
N ILE A 20 -7.37 -10.47 9.97
CA ILE A 20 -7.65 -9.88 8.67
C ILE A 20 -9.10 -10.16 8.28
N TYR A 21 -9.74 -9.20 7.62
CA TYR A 21 -11.14 -9.26 7.24
C TYR A 21 -11.29 -9.34 5.72
N PHE A 22 -12.07 -10.31 5.25
CA PHE A 22 -12.40 -10.48 3.84
C PHE A 22 -13.90 -10.43 3.62
N LEU A 23 -14.31 -9.92 2.47
CA LEU A 23 -15.69 -10.02 1.99
C LEU A 23 -15.81 -11.26 1.10
N ARG A 24 -16.67 -12.20 1.50
CA ARG A 24 -17.05 -13.41 0.75
C ARG A 24 -18.57 -13.52 0.76
N ASP A 25 -19.17 -13.58 -0.43
CA ASP A 25 -20.62 -13.83 -0.59
C ASP A 25 -21.49 -12.93 0.30
N LYS A 26 -21.22 -11.62 0.23
CA LYS A 26 -21.83 -10.54 1.04
C LYS A 26 -21.57 -10.62 2.55
N LYS A 27 -20.90 -11.65 3.06
CA LYS A 27 -20.51 -11.80 4.48
C LYS A 27 -19.05 -11.38 4.72
N ILE A 28 -18.80 -10.77 5.88
CA ILE A 28 -17.44 -10.49 6.34
C ILE A 28 -16.93 -11.71 7.10
N ILE A 29 -15.84 -12.29 6.62
CA ILE A 29 -15.14 -13.36 7.32
C ILE A 29 -13.85 -12.81 7.90
N SER A 30 -13.52 -13.23 9.11
CA SER A 30 -12.23 -12.94 9.74
C SER A 30 -11.33 -14.16 9.66
N ARG A 31 -10.03 -13.92 9.56
CA ARG A 31 -8.98 -14.94 9.66
C ARG A 31 -7.87 -14.42 10.56
N ASN A 32 -7.28 -15.31 11.37
CA ASN A 32 -6.08 -14.96 12.12
C ASN A 32 -4.96 -14.57 11.15
N TYR A 33 -4.40 -13.37 11.30
CA TYR A 33 -3.47 -12.83 10.32
C TYR A 33 -2.11 -13.56 10.34
N SER A 34 -1.65 -14.00 11.52
CA SER A 34 -0.43 -14.80 11.63
C SER A 34 -0.56 -16.13 10.89
N ARG A 35 -1.68 -16.85 11.10
CA ARG A 35 -1.98 -18.09 10.36
C ARG A 35 -2.08 -17.86 8.85
N PHE A 36 -2.70 -16.75 8.43
CA PHE A 36 -2.78 -16.37 7.02
C PHE A 36 -1.38 -16.15 6.42
N LYS A 37 -0.50 -15.42 7.11
CA LYS A 37 0.88 -15.19 6.67
C LYS A 37 1.68 -16.48 6.52
N LYS A 38 1.56 -17.39 7.50
CA LYS A 38 2.19 -18.73 7.45
C LYS A 38 1.67 -19.54 6.26
N LYS A 39 0.35 -19.62 6.08
CA LYS A 39 -0.29 -20.37 4.99
C LYS A 39 0.25 -19.99 3.61
N TYR A 40 0.47 -18.70 3.37
CA TYR A 40 0.94 -18.20 2.08
C TYR A 40 2.44 -17.90 2.02
N ASN A 41 3.19 -18.21 3.09
CA ASN A 41 4.60 -17.87 3.26
C ASN A 41 4.93 -16.42 2.86
N ILE A 42 4.19 -15.48 3.45
CA ILE A 42 4.33 -14.04 3.19
C ILE A 42 4.71 -13.26 4.45
N HIS A 43 5.41 -12.16 4.26
CA HIS A 43 5.74 -11.22 5.31
C HIS A 43 4.54 -10.35 5.70
N SER A 44 3.82 -9.82 4.70
CA SER A 44 2.65 -8.96 4.90
C SER A 44 1.82 -8.83 3.61
N LEU A 45 0.78 -8.00 3.67
CA LEU A 45 -0.04 -7.63 2.52
C LEU A 45 0.33 -6.26 1.98
N ILE A 46 0.18 -6.10 0.67
CA ILE A 46 0.17 -4.80 0.01
C ILE A 46 -1.23 -4.59 -0.55
N ALA A 47 -1.97 -3.70 0.11
CA ALA A 47 -3.37 -3.45 -0.21
C ALA A 47 -3.50 -2.36 -1.29
N PHE A 48 -4.32 -2.62 -2.30
CA PHE A 48 -4.58 -1.69 -3.39
C PHE A 48 -6.01 -1.18 -3.36
N HIS A 49 -6.16 0.13 -3.63
CA HIS A 49 -7.44 0.72 -3.96
C HIS A 49 -8.07 0.00 -5.18
N PRO A 50 -9.39 -0.21 -5.23
CA PRO A 50 -10.04 -0.91 -6.35
C PRO A 50 -9.63 -0.43 -7.74
N PHE A 51 -9.59 0.89 -7.92
CA PHE A 51 -9.20 1.54 -9.18
C PHE A 51 -7.78 1.17 -9.64
N ASP A 52 -6.86 1.01 -8.69
CA ASP A 52 -5.46 0.70 -8.97
C ASP A 52 -5.26 -0.80 -9.19
N PHE A 53 -5.95 -1.63 -8.40
CA PHE A 53 -5.87 -3.08 -8.52
C PHE A 53 -6.36 -3.58 -9.89
N LYS A 54 -7.35 -2.90 -10.50
CA LYS A 54 -7.84 -3.24 -11.85
C LYS A 54 -6.73 -3.14 -12.91
N GLN A 55 -5.70 -2.33 -12.68
CA GLN A 55 -4.61 -2.13 -13.63
C GLN A 55 -3.52 -3.21 -13.55
N ILE A 56 -3.57 -4.11 -12.55
CA ILE A 56 -2.59 -5.20 -12.41
C ILE A 56 -2.98 -6.34 -13.36
N LYS A 57 -2.28 -6.44 -14.49
CA LYS A 57 -2.51 -7.46 -15.52
C LYS A 57 -1.86 -8.80 -15.14
N LYS A 58 -2.40 -9.91 -15.65
CA LYS A 58 -1.91 -11.28 -15.36
C LYS A 58 -0.47 -11.52 -15.83
N ASN A 59 -0.08 -10.89 -16.93
CA ASN A 59 1.24 -11.04 -17.56
C ASN A 59 2.30 -10.05 -17.04
N MET A 60 1.97 -9.18 -16.07
CA MET A 60 2.96 -8.28 -15.49
C MET A 60 4.01 -9.09 -14.73
N LYS A 61 5.29 -8.91 -15.08
CA LYS A 61 6.43 -9.55 -14.38
C LYS A 61 6.95 -8.69 -13.23
N LYS A 62 6.87 -7.36 -13.37
CA LYS A 62 7.33 -6.37 -12.39
C LYS A 62 6.24 -5.36 -12.09
N LEU A 63 6.25 -4.82 -10.89
CA LEU A 63 5.33 -3.78 -10.45
C LEU A 63 6.03 -2.80 -9.51
N THR A 64 5.96 -1.51 -9.84
CA THR A 64 6.32 -0.43 -8.91
C THR A 64 5.10 -0.02 -8.11
N HIS A 65 5.21 -0.09 -6.79
CA HIS A 65 4.18 0.36 -5.85
C HIS A 65 4.65 1.58 -5.06
N PHE A 66 3.80 2.60 -5.00
CA PHE A 66 4.06 3.83 -4.26
C PHE A 66 3.20 3.90 -2.98
N ASN A 67 3.83 4.19 -1.85
CA ASN A 67 3.20 4.48 -0.57
C ASN A 67 3.50 5.92 -0.13
N ILE A 68 2.69 6.46 0.78
CA ILE A 68 2.98 7.76 1.40
C ILE A 68 4.14 7.62 2.38
N GLN A 69 5.11 8.53 2.30
CA GLN A 69 6.30 8.68 3.16
C GLN A 69 7.20 7.44 3.27
N TYR A 70 6.70 6.38 3.91
CA TYR A 70 7.48 5.23 4.36
C TYR A 70 6.70 3.93 4.20
N THR A 71 7.43 2.84 3.98
CA THR A 71 6.93 1.47 4.08
C THR A 71 7.92 0.57 4.83
N ASP A 72 7.39 -0.40 5.58
CA ASP A 72 8.15 -1.42 6.31
C ASP A 72 8.45 -2.67 5.46
N HIS A 73 8.20 -2.57 4.15
CA HIS A 73 8.54 -3.63 3.20
C HIS A 73 10.06 -3.89 3.22
N ARG A 74 10.45 -5.14 2.95
CA ARG A 74 11.84 -5.59 2.99
C ARG A 74 12.17 -6.34 1.71
N SER A 75 13.31 -6.00 1.12
CA SER A 75 13.84 -6.75 -0.02
C SER A 75 13.97 -8.24 0.31
N GLY A 76 13.72 -9.09 -0.67
CA GLY A 76 13.75 -10.54 -0.55
C GLY A 76 12.51 -11.17 0.08
N LYS A 77 11.63 -10.40 0.73
CA LYS A 77 10.42 -10.93 1.37
C LYS A 77 9.24 -11.04 0.40
N ASN A 78 8.36 -12.00 0.68
CA ASN A 78 7.14 -12.23 -0.09
C ASN A 78 5.97 -11.40 0.45
N TYR A 79 5.11 -10.95 -0.46
CA TYR A 79 3.90 -10.20 -0.14
C TYR A 79 2.73 -10.71 -0.98
N ILE A 80 1.52 -10.55 -0.46
CA ILE A 80 0.31 -10.70 -1.28
C ILE A 80 -0.22 -9.33 -1.64
N LEU A 81 -0.43 -9.09 -2.93
CA LEU A 81 -1.23 -7.97 -3.41
C LEU A 81 -2.70 -8.31 -3.29
N VAL A 82 -3.46 -7.43 -2.64
CA VAL A 82 -4.89 -7.66 -2.39
C VAL A 82 -5.71 -6.43 -2.72
N LYS A 83 -6.91 -6.65 -3.27
CA LYS A 83 -7.88 -5.58 -3.51
C LYS A 83 -8.62 -5.23 -2.22
N ILE A 84 -8.63 -3.95 -1.87
CA ILE A 84 -9.54 -3.40 -0.85
C ILE A 84 -10.98 -3.46 -1.40
N LYS A 85 -11.92 -4.01 -0.65
CA LYS A 85 -13.37 -3.97 -0.93
C LYS A 85 -14.06 -2.85 -0.18
N LYS A 86 -13.75 -2.69 1.11
CA LYS A 86 -14.17 -1.55 1.93
C LYS A 86 -12.93 -0.92 2.54
N ALA A 87 -12.72 0.36 2.25
CA ALA A 87 -11.59 1.10 2.80
C ALA A 87 -11.69 1.17 4.33
N GLY A 88 -10.55 0.99 4.99
CA GLY A 88 -10.41 1.28 6.41
C GLY A 88 -10.52 2.78 6.69
N TYR A 89 -10.48 3.12 7.97
CA TYR A 89 -10.57 4.49 8.46
C TYR A 89 -9.56 4.71 9.58
N PHE A 90 -8.92 5.88 9.59
CA PHE A 90 -8.08 6.31 10.70
C PHE A 90 -7.93 7.83 10.78
N ASN A 91 -8.22 8.40 11.96
CA ASN A 91 -8.11 9.84 12.26
C ASN A 91 -7.29 10.12 13.53
N ASN A 92 -6.24 9.34 13.81
CA ASN A 92 -5.48 9.33 15.07
C ASN A 92 -6.22 8.81 16.31
N ASN A 93 -7.55 8.90 16.35
CA ASN A 93 -8.35 8.45 17.50
C ASN A 93 -9.05 7.12 17.20
N ILE A 94 -9.82 7.06 16.12
CA ILE A 94 -10.64 5.93 15.71
C ILE A 94 -9.91 5.15 14.63
N PHE A 95 -9.84 3.82 14.78
CA PHE A 95 -9.30 2.92 13.75
C PHE A 95 -10.31 1.86 13.35
N LYS A 96 -10.52 1.72 12.03
CA LYS A 96 -11.29 0.62 11.44
C LYS A 96 -10.44 -0.05 10.35
N PRO A 97 -10.19 -1.38 10.42
CA PRO A 97 -9.39 -2.06 9.41
C PRO A 97 -10.10 -2.09 8.06
N SER A 98 -9.32 -2.22 6.99
CA SER A 98 -9.88 -2.45 5.65
C SER A 98 -10.46 -3.86 5.55
N ILE A 99 -11.48 -4.03 4.71
CA ILE A 99 -12.00 -5.34 4.31
C ILE A 99 -11.54 -5.63 2.89
N TYR A 100 -11.00 -6.81 2.67
CA TYR A 100 -10.36 -7.20 1.44
C TYR A 100 -11.20 -8.15 0.58
N CYS A 101 -10.89 -8.23 -0.71
CA CYS A 101 -11.46 -9.22 -1.63
C CYS A 101 -10.73 -10.56 -1.49
N MET A 102 -11.45 -11.68 -1.32
CA MET A 102 -10.83 -13.02 -1.28
C MET A 102 -10.71 -13.71 -2.66
N ARG A 103 -11.18 -13.07 -3.73
CA ARG A 103 -11.30 -13.72 -5.07
C ARG A 103 -10.01 -13.84 -5.88
N LYS A 104 -9.04 -12.97 -5.65
CA LYS A 104 -7.81 -12.91 -6.48
C LYS A 104 -6.69 -12.28 -5.68
N PHE A 105 -5.58 -13.00 -5.59
CA PHE A 105 -4.35 -12.52 -5.00
C PHE A 105 -3.21 -12.59 -6.01
N PHE A 106 -2.21 -11.74 -5.83
CA PHE A 106 -0.93 -11.89 -6.51
C PHE A 106 0.15 -12.11 -5.48
N LEU A 107 0.85 -13.24 -5.56
CA LEU A 107 2.05 -13.48 -4.78
C LEU A 107 3.21 -12.74 -5.45
N THR A 108 3.93 -11.92 -4.67
CA THR A 108 5.06 -11.12 -5.14
C THR A 108 6.26 -11.27 -4.22
N LYS A 109 7.45 -11.02 -4.77
CA LYS A 109 8.69 -10.83 -4.00
C LYS A 109 9.12 -9.37 -4.10
N CYS A 110 9.44 -8.76 -2.97
CA CYS A 110 10.02 -7.44 -2.94
C CYS A 110 11.47 -7.48 -3.41
N ILE A 111 11.81 -6.62 -4.36
CA ILE A 111 13.14 -6.51 -4.95
C ILE A 111 13.93 -5.37 -4.30
N SER A 112 13.29 -4.21 -4.15
CA SER A 112 13.91 -3.07 -3.48
C SER A 112 12.86 -2.16 -2.86
N VAL A 113 13.31 -1.35 -1.90
CA VAL A 113 12.51 -0.34 -1.22
C VAL A 113 13.32 0.93 -1.10
N THR A 114 12.69 2.07 -1.32
CA THR A 114 13.27 3.39 -1.07
C THR A 114 12.22 4.24 -0.39
N ASN A 115 12.54 4.79 0.79
CA ASN A 115 11.62 5.55 1.63
C ASN A 115 11.94 7.05 1.58
N ASN A 116 10.98 7.86 2.03
CA ASN A 116 11.14 9.30 2.28
C ASN A 116 11.59 10.12 1.05
N ILE A 117 11.17 9.70 -0.15
CA ILE A 117 11.49 10.42 -1.38
C ILE A 117 10.56 11.62 -1.51
N ASN A 118 11.11 12.82 -1.60
CA ASN A 118 10.33 13.99 -1.97
C ASN A 118 9.74 13.79 -3.37
N CYS A 119 8.44 14.07 -3.56
CA CYS A 119 7.79 13.97 -4.86
C CYS A 119 8.50 14.76 -5.97
N LYS A 120 9.19 15.87 -5.63
CA LYS A 120 10.00 16.67 -6.57
C LYS A 120 11.22 15.93 -7.11
N ASN A 121 11.71 14.93 -6.39
CA ASN A 121 12.92 14.16 -6.75
C ASN A 121 12.61 12.91 -7.57
N LEU A 122 11.32 12.63 -7.83
CA LEU A 122 10.92 11.50 -8.65
C LEU A 122 11.23 11.75 -10.12
N ARG A 123 11.83 10.76 -10.77
CA ARG A 123 12.20 10.78 -12.18
C ARG A 123 11.32 9.83 -12.99
N PRO A 124 11.21 9.99 -14.32
CA PRO A 124 10.43 9.08 -15.18
C PRO A 124 10.75 7.60 -14.97
N LYS A 125 12.02 7.26 -14.74
CA LYS A 125 12.46 5.88 -14.45
C LYS A 125 11.77 5.24 -13.24
N ASN A 126 11.36 6.03 -12.24
CA ASN A 126 10.64 5.53 -11.07
C ASN A 126 9.23 5.02 -11.43
N PHE A 127 8.68 5.39 -12.58
CA PHE A 127 7.35 4.98 -13.04
C PHE A 127 7.39 3.87 -14.09
N LYS A 128 8.58 3.33 -14.43
CA LYS A 128 8.75 2.36 -15.52
C LYS A 128 7.81 1.16 -15.39
N ASN A 129 7.73 0.57 -14.20
CA ASN A 129 6.89 -0.61 -13.93
C ASN A 129 5.62 -0.28 -13.13
N SER A 130 5.23 1.00 -13.04
CA SER A 130 4.02 1.37 -12.33
C SER A 130 2.76 0.99 -13.12
N ILE A 131 1.63 0.94 -12.41
CA ILE A 131 0.29 0.81 -13.02
C ILE A 131 -0.02 1.97 -13.99
N THR A 132 -0.85 1.70 -14.99
CA THR A 132 -1.19 2.62 -16.09
C THR A 132 -1.76 3.96 -15.64
N ASN A 133 -2.46 4.00 -14.51
CA ASN A 133 -3.07 5.21 -13.97
C ASN A 133 -2.12 6.03 -13.06
N ILE A 134 -0.85 5.64 -12.92
CA ILE A 134 0.19 6.35 -12.15
C ILE A 134 1.48 6.34 -12.95
N LYS A 135 1.62 7.23 -13.93
CA LYS A 135 2.78 7.26 -14.85
C LYS A 135 3.69 8.47 -14.66
N ASN A 136 3.32 9.39 -13.78
CA ASN A 136 4.10 10.58 -13.48
C ASN A 136 3.75 11.13 -12.08
N VAL A 137 4.47 12.17 -11.65
CA VAL A 137 4.28 12.81 -10.34
C VAL A 137 2.84 13.34 -10.17
N TYR A 138 2.25 13.93 -11.21
CA TYR A 138 0.90 14.47 -11.15
C TYR A 138 -0.15 13.39 -10.84
N THR A 139 -0.14 12.30 -11.60
CA THR A 139 -1.06 11.16 -11.39
C THR A 139 -0.79 10.45 -10.07
N LEU A 140 0.45 10.40 -9.61
CA LEU A 140 0.82 9.89 -8.28
C LEU A 140 0.22 10.72 -7.15
N LYS A 141 0.32 12.06 -7.20
CA LYS A 141 -0.26 12.95 -6.18
C LYS A 141 -1.77 12.71 -6.04
N LYS A 142 -2.49 12.65 -7.17
CA LYS A 142 -3.93 12.31 -7.19
C LYS A 142 -4.21 10.93 -6.57
N ALA A 143 -3.35 9.95 -6.85
CA ALA A 143 -3.49 8.61 -6.28
C ALA A 143 -3.26 8.60 -4.76
N ILE A 144 -2.27 9.33 -4.24
CA ILE A 144 -2.02 9.44 -2.80
C ILE A 144 -3.24 10.05 -2.09
N ILE A 145 -3.75 11.19 -2.56
CA ILE A 145 -4.95 11.82 -1.99
C ILE A 145 -6.11 10.83 -1.94
N ARG A 146 -6.42 10.18 -3.08
CA ARG A 146 -7.51 9.19 -3.17
C ARG A 146 -7.33 8.03 -2.17
N ARG A 147 -6.13 7.43 -2.12
CA ARG A 147 -5.84 6.24 -1.30
C ARG A 147 -5.95 6.54 0.20
N TYR A 148 -5.52 7.72 0.60
CA TYR A 148 -5.35 8.08 2.00
C TYR A 148 -6.45 8.99 2.56
N LYS A 149 -7.46 9.36 1.75
CA LYS A 149 -8.61 10.17 2.18
C LYS A 149 -9.27 9.68 3.48
N LYS A 150 -9.41 8.37 3.67
CA LYS A 150 -10.04 7.77 4.86
C LYS A 150 -9.04 7.25 5.90
N SER A 151 -7.90 6.74 5.47
CA SER A 151 -6.89 6.13 6.36
C SER A 151 -5.92 7.15 6.97
N LEU A 152 -6.00 8.42 6.57
CA LEU A 152 -5.31 9.56 7.16
C LEU A 152 -6.27 10.76 7.19
N ALA A 153 -7.48 10.55 7.71
CA ALA A 153 -8.56 11.54 7.68
C ALA A 153 -8.27 12.78 8.55
N HIS A 154 -7.30 12.68 9.45
CA HIS A 154 -6.84 13.77 10.31
C HIS A 154 -5.82 14.70 9.63
N LEU A 155 -5.41 14.41 8.40
CA LEU A 155 -4.49 15.23 7.63
C LEU A 155 -5.23 15.87 6.46
N SER A 156 -4.87 17.11 6.13
CA SER A 156 -5.22 17.77 4.88
C SER A 156 -4.54 17.10 3.68
N ASP A 157 -4.95 17.43 2.46
CA ASP A 157 -4.31 16.88 1.26
C ASP A 157 -2.91 17.46 1.03
N LEU A 158 -2.69 18.73 1.39
CA LEU A 158 -1.37 19.37 1.34
C LEU A 158 -0.39 18.67 2.28
N GLU A 159 -0.81 18.39 3.52
CA GLU A 159 0.02 17.64 4.48
C GLU A 159 0.38 16.26 3.93
N LYS A 160 -0.59 15.49 3.43
CA LYS A 160 -0.33 14.16 2.83
C LYS A 160 0.72 14.23 1.71
N LEU A 161 0.62 15.22 0.82
CA LEU A 161 1.55 15.37 -0.29
C LEU A 161 2.95 15.84 0.15
N SER A 162 3.04 16.61 1.24
CA SER A 162 4.30 17.11 1.78
C SER A 162 5.17 16.02 2.40
N MET A 163 4.59 14.88 2.78
CA MET A 163 5.31 13.78 3.43
C MET A 163 6.24 13.01 2.48
N GLY A 164 6.14 13.23 1.18
CA GLY A 164 6.86 12.44 0.18
C GLY A 164 6.30 11.03 0.03
N VAL A 165 7.07 10.15 -0.60
CA VAL A 165 6.65 8.80 -0.96
C VAL A 165 7.70 7.75 -0.67
N ALA A 166 7.23 6.52 -0.47
CA ALA A 166 8.02 5.31 -0.52
C ALA A 166 7.77 4.57 -1.84
N ILE A 167 8.81 3.98 -2.40
CA ILE A 167 8.77 3.13 -3.59
C ILE A 167 9.08 1.70 -3.16
N THR A 168 8.29 0.75 -3.64
CA THR A 168 8.56 -0.69 -3.54
C THR A 168 8.56 -1.28 -4.93
N GLU A 169 9.67 -1.88 -5.33
CA GLU A 169 9.76 -2.67 -6.56
C GLU A 169 9.43 -4.13 -6.25
N LEU A 170 8.54 -4.71 -7.05
CA LEU A 170 8.01 -6.06 -6.85
C LEU A 170 8.21 -6.89 -8.10
N LYS A 171 8.58 -8.16 -7.92
CA LYS A 171 8.45 -9.21 -8.93
C LYS A 171 7.17 -10.00 -8.67
N ILE A 172 6.31 -10.13 -9.68
CA ILE A 172 5.11 -10.98 -9.60
C ILE A 172 5.55 -12.43 -9.81
N ILE A 173 5.18 -13.30 -8.88
CA ILE A 173 5.52 -14.73 -8.91
C ILE A 173 4.37 -15.50 -9.56
N LYS A 174 3.18 -15.42 -8.97
CA LYS A 174 1.98 -16.11 -9.46
C LYS A 174 0.70 -15.48 -8.95
N ILE A 175 -0.41 -15.85 -9.58
CA ILE A 175 -1.76 -15.54 -9.12
C ILE A 175 -2.22 -16.69 -8.22
N LEU A 176 -2.90 -16.36 -7.12
CA LEU A 176 -3.54 -17.33 -6.22
C LEU A 176 -5.05 -17.13 -6.23
#